data_AF-A0A6N7V3T5-F1
#
_entry.id   AF-A0A6N7V3T5-F1
#
_cell.length_a   1.000
_cell.length_b   1.000
_cell.length_c   1.000
_cell.angle_alpha   90.00
_cell.angle_beta   90.00
_cell.angle_gamma   90.00
#
_symmetry.space_group_name_H-M   'P 1'
#
loop_
_entity.id
_entity.type
_entity.pdbx_description
1 polymer ?
#
loop_
_entity_poly.entity_id
_entity_poly.type
_entity_poly.pdbx_seq_one_letter_code
_entity_poly.pdbx_strand_id
1 'polypeptide(L)' 'MNIDFNNLDHSLEFTQSSCRSNNDFQAFVSSTINNSLYRTGASVSNDDELMTLVTCDTRDGNKRIVVIGKKVA' A
#
# COMPACT_ATOMS: atom_id res chain seq x y z
N MET A 1 -8.61 -7.40 12.06
CA MET A 1 -8.91 -5.97 11.78
C MET A 1 -9.75 -5.89 10.51
N ASN A 2 -10.85 -5.14 10.51
CA ASN A 2 -11.74 -4.93 9.35
C ASN A 2 -11.36 -3.59 8.71
N ILE A 3 -10.68 -3.63 7.56
CA ILE A 3 -10.17 -2.44 6.89
C ILE A 3 -11.19 -2.03 5.83
N ASP A 4 -11.68 -0.80 5.92
CA ASP A 4 -12.60 -0.21 4.95
C ASP A 4 -11.79 0.53 3.88
N PHE A 5 -11.70 -0.06 2.69
CA PHE A 5 -10.95 0.49 1.55
C PHE A 5 -11.61 1.72 0.91
N ASN A 6 -12.78 2.14 1.38
CA ASN A 6 -13.49 3.32 0.86
C ASN A 6 -13.38 4.55 1.76
N ASN A 7 -12.71 4.45 2.91
CA ASN A 7 -12.56 5.55 3.86
C ASN A 7 -11.10 6.04 3.93
N LEU A 8 -10.80 7.05 3.12
CA LEU A 8 -9.49 7.70 2.99
C LEU A 8 -9.03 8.46 4.26
N ASP A 9 -9.91 8.70 5.24
CA ASP A 9 -9.53 9.36 6.51
C ASP A 9 -8.76 8.44 7.45
N HIS A 10 -8.81 7.13 7.22
CA HIS A 10 -8.03 6.16 7.97
C HIS A 10 -6.88 5.65 7.12
N SER A 11 -5.72 6.31 7.26
CA SER A 11 -4.41 5.92 6.73
C SER A 11 -3.89 4.53 7.23
N LEU A 12 -4.78 3.66 7.69
CA LEU A 12 -4.54 2.33 8.21
C LEU A 12 -4.33 1.29 7.10
N GLU A 13 -4.77 1.56 5.87
CA GLU A 13 -4.51 0.70 4.71
C GLU A 13 -3.00 0.50 4.46
N PHE A 14 -2.19 1.51 4.75
CA PHE A 14 -0.73 1.44 4.68
C PHE A 14 -0.07 0.90 5.97
N THR A 15 -0.87 0.66 7.01
CA THR A 15 -0.45 -0.09 8.22
C THR A 15 -0.79 -1.57 8.13
N GLN A 16 -1.45 -2.00 7.04
CA GLN A 16 -1.79 -3.40 6.82
C GLN A 16 -0.52 -4.21 6.57
N SER A 17 -0.02 -4.86 7.62
CA SER A 17 1.17 -5.71 7.55
C SER A 17 0.89 -7.14 7.06
N SER A 18 -0.38 -7.50 6.83
CA SER A 18 -0.77 -8.81 6.32
C SER A 18 -2.12 -8.79 5.59
N CYS A 19 -2.26 -9.65 4.58
CA CYS A 19 -3.50 -9.86 3.82
C CYS A 19 -4.17 -11.17 4.25
N ARG A 20 -5.51 -11.22 4.21
CA ARG A 20 -6.27 -12.43 4.61
C ARG A 20 -6.23 -13.52 3.53
N SER A 21 -6.03 -13.12 2.28
CA SER A 21 -5.95 -14.03 1.14
C SER A 21 -5.05 -13.45 0.04
N ASN A 22 -4.65 -14.31 -0.90
CA ASN A 22 -3.93 -13.90 -2.10
C ASN A 22 -4.73 -12.91 -2.96
N ASN A 23 -6.06 -13.04 -2.99
CA ASN A 23 -6.90 -12.11 -3.74
C ASN A 23 -6.88 -10.70 -3.12
N ASP A 24 -6.90 -10.61 -1.79
CA ASP A 24 -6.80 -9.32 -1.09
C ASP A 24 -5.43 -8.66 -1.35
N PHE A 25 -4.37 -9.46 -1.35
CA PHE A 25 -3.03 -8.98 -1.66
C PHE A 25 -2.92 -8.47 -3.10
N GLN A 26 -3.45 -9.19 -4.08
CA GLN A 26 -3.47 -8.75 -5.48
C GLN A 26 -4.33 -7.49 -5.69
N ALA A 27 -5.45 -7.37 -4.98
CA ALA A 27 -6.27 -6.16 -5.00
C ALA A 27 -5.50 -4.95 -4.45
N PHE A 28 -4.76 -5.13 -3.34
CA PHE A 28 -3.89 -4.10 -2.77
C PHE A 28 -2.78 -3.68 -3.74
N VAL A 29 -2.07 -4.63 -4.35
CA VAL A 29 -1.02 -4.37 -5.35
C VAL A 29 -1.58 -3.62 -6.54
N SER A 30 -2.71 -4.07 -7.09
CA SER A 30 -3.38 -3.42 -8.22
C SER A 30 -3.78 -1.98 -7.89
N SER A 31 -4.39 -1.75 -6.72
CA SER A 31 -4.74 -0.42 -6.24
C SER A 31 -3.50 0.47 -6.09
N THR A 32 -2.41 -0.06 -5.52
CA THR A 32 -1.14 0.65 -5.36
C THR A 32 -0.56 1.09 -6.71
N ILE A 33 -0.51 0.21 -7.69
CA ILE A 33 0.02 0.51 -9.02
C ILE A 33 -0.84 1.56 -9.72
N ASN A 34 -2.16 1.44 -9.62
CA ASN A 34 -3.11 2.37 -10.27
C ASN A 34 -3.07 3.77 -9.66
N ASN A 35 -2.82 3.88 -8.35
CA ASN A 35 -2.74 5.16 -7.63
C ASN A 35 -1.31 5.73 -7.53
N SER A 36 -0.30 5.03 -8.05
CA SER A 36 1.09 5.48 -8.00
C SER A 36 1.31 6.72 -8.87
N LEU A 37 2.05 7.71 -8.34
CA LEU A 37 2.48 8.89 -9.10
C LEU A 37 3.45 8.53 -10.23
N TYR A 38 4.17 7.40 -10.11
CA TYR A 38 5.18 6.97 -11.07
C TYR A 38 4.95 5.51 -11.48
N ARG A 39 5.01 5.25 -12.79
CA ARG A 39 5.02 3.89 -13.34
C ARG A 39 6.45 3.36 -13.33
N THR A 40 6.71 2.36 -12.49
CA THR A 40 8.05 1.80 -12.28
C THR A 40 8.35 0.57 -13.14
N GLY A 41 7.32 -0.05 -13.73
CA GLY A 41 7.44 -1.33 -14.45
C GLY A 41 7.73 -2.54 -13.55
N ALA A 42 7.71 -2.37 -12.24
CA ALA A 42 7.92 -3.45 -11.29
C ALA A 42 6.76 -4.46 -11.35
N SER A 43 7.09 -5.75 -11.41
CA SER A 43 6.13 -6.85 -11.28
C SER A 43 6.15 -7.40 -9.85
N VAL A 44 4.95 -7.70 -9.33
CA VAL A 44 4.73 -8.22 -7.99
C VAL A 44 3.85 -9.47 -8.08
N SER A 45 4.28 -10.58 -7.49
CA SER A 45 3.53 -11.83 -7.34
C SER A 45 3.10 -12.04 -5.89
N ASN A 46 2.27 -13.06 -5.62
CA ASN A 46 1.83 -13.39 -4.25
C ASN A 46 2.96 -13.86 -3.32
N ASP A 47 4.10 -14.26 -3.88
CA ASP A 47 5.24 -14.75 -3.11
C ASP A 47 6.22 -13.62 -2.75
N ASP A 48 5.98 -12.40 -3.26
CA ASP A 48 6.81 -11.24 -2.97
C ASP A 48 6.48 -10.61 -1.61
N GLU A 49 7.52 -10.15 -0.92
CA GLU A 49 7.38 -9.33 0.28
C GLU A 49 7.47 -7.84 -0.07
N LEU A 50 6.57 -7.04 0.49
CA LEU A 50 6.53 -5.59 0.32
C LEU A 50 6.87 -4.87 1.63
N MET A 51 7.49 -3.71 1.50
CA MET A 51 7.73 -2.76 2.58
C MET A 51 7.01 -1.45 2.28
N THR A 52 6.26 -0.94 3.25
CA THR A 52 5.54 0.34 3.15
C THR A 52 6.18 1.36 4.07
N LEU A 53 6.65 2.47 3.50
CA LEU A 53 7.17 3.63 4.23
C LEU A 53 6.15 4.76 4.17
N VAL A 54 5.76 5.29 5.32
CA VAL A 54 4.74 6.35 5.44
C VAL A 54 5.32 7.52 6.23
N THR A 55 5.15 8.74 5.73
CA THR A 55 5.54 9.93 6.49
C THR A 55 4.63 10.12 7.70
N CYS A 56 5.22 10.47 8.86
CA CYS A 56 4.47 10.76 10.09
C CYS A 56 3.75 12.12 10.06
N ASP A 57 4.14 13.02 9.14
CA ASP A 57 3.67 14.39 9.11
C ASP A 57 2.30 14.49 8.42
N THR A 58 1.31 15.01 9.16
CA THR A 58 -0.06 15.25 8.70
C THR A 58 -0.46 16.73 8.75
N ARG A 59 0.50 17.64 8.97
CA ARG A 59 0.26 19.08 9.22
C ARG A 59 -0.43 19.82 8.07
N ASP A 60 -0.67 19.17 6.93
CA ASP A 60 -1.38 19.71 5.77
C ASP A 60 -2.59 18.83 5.37
N GLY A 61 -3.63 18.82 6.21
CA GLY A 61 -4.93 18.22 5.87
C GLY A 61 -4.89 16.69 5.69
N ASN A 62 -4.22 15.97 6.59
CA ASN A 62 -4.11 14.50 6.57
C ASN A 62 -3.37 13.89 5.36
N LYS A 63 -2.71 14.71 4.52
CA LYS A 63 -1.88 14.21 3.43
C LYS A 63 -0.67 13.47 3.99
N ARG A 64 -0.28 12.37 3.34
CA ARG A 64 0.93 11.60 3.64
C ARG A 64 1.63 11.23 2.34
N ILE A 65 2.96 11.16 2.38
CA ILE A 65 3.73 10.51 1.33
C ILE A 65 3.88 9.05 1.72
N VAL A 66 3.54 8.17 0.78
CA VAL A 66 3.67 6.72 0.91
C VAL A 66 4.62 6.21 -0.17
N VAL A 67 5.59 5.40 0.22
CA VAL A 67 6.49 4.68 -0.69
C VAL A 67 6.34 3.19 -0.42
N ILE A 68 6.08 2.42 -1.47
CA ILE A 68 5.99 0.97 -1.41
C ILE A 68 7.16 0.38 -2.19
N GLY A 69 7.98 -0.42 -1.52
CA GLY A 69 9.11 -1.12 -2.08
C GLY A 69 8.88 -2.63 -2.09
N LYS A 70 9.29 -3.31 -3.16
CA LYS A 70 9.38 -4.77 -3.21
C LYS A 70 10.75 -5.20 -2.72
N LYS A 71 10.81 -6.22 -1.86
CA LYS A 71 12.06 -6.88 -1.47
C LYS A 71 12.69 -7.55 -2.69
N VAL A 72 13.97 -7.26 -2.94
CA VAL A 72 14.80 -7.90 -3.97
C VAL A 72 15.88 -8.72 -3.29
N ALA A 73 16.25 -9.84 -3.90
CA ALA A 73 17.31 -10.73 -3.41
C ALA A 73 18.70 -10.12 -3.58
#